data_AF-A0A0A2LKC4-F1
#
_entry.id   AF-A0A0A2LKC4-F1
#
_cell.length_a   1.000
_cell.length_b   1.000
_cell.length_c   1.000
_cell.angle_alpha   90.00
_cell.angle_beta   90.00
_cell.angle_gamma   90.00
#
_symmetry.space_group_name_H-M   'P 1'
#
loop_
_entity.id
_entity.type
_entity.pdbx_description
1 polymer ?
#
loop_
_entity_poly.entity_id
_entity_poly.type
_entity_poly.pdbx_seq_one_letter_code
_entity_poly.pdbx_strand_id
1 'polypeptide(L)'
;MKYFSLVIVLLLISCKANNSIAQNPCSIDYLHKLENAEKLNDRKIFLFLENYNNTACYNNVEYSQSKNELLFLLLANHTNQFLSQLERIYNKAKILDELASPVHDGIDVTSVLDKVKTYDKYPETKQEVIVALNTAKLKVRNTRFY
;
A
#
# COMPACT_ATOMS: atom_id res chain seq x y z
N MET A 1 23.66 -57.54 27.40
CA MET A 1 23.07 -57.30 26.06
C MET A 1 21.55 -57.30 26.16
N LYS A 2 20.92 -56.15 26.43
CA LYS A 2 19.46 -55.99 26.41
C LYS A 2 19.13 -54.51 26.11
N TYR A 3 18.68 -54.24 24.87
CA TYR A 3 17.95 -53.06 24.37
C TYR A 3 18.69 -51.70 24.49
N PHE A 4 19.23 -51.02 23.46
CA PHE A 4 18.84 -50.85 22.06
C PHE A 4 17.33 -50.77 21.85
N SER A 5 16.69 -49.84 22.57
CA SER A 5 15.33 -49.39 22.27
C SER A 5 15.13 -47.99 22.82
N LEU A 6 14.51 -47.15 21.99
CA LEU A 6 14.12 -45.75 22.22
C LEU A 6 15.19 -44.67 22.04
N VAL A 7 15.92 -44.79 20.93
CA VAL A 7 15.91 -43.66 19.98
C VAL A 7 14.47 -43.58 19.44
N ILE A 8 13.84 -42.41 19.51
CA ILE A 8 12.44 -42.03 19.15
C ILE A 8 11.69 -41.51 20.39
N VAL A 9 12.10 -40.35 20.89
CA VAL A 9 11.14 -39.27 21.16
C VAL A 9 11.69 -38.07 20.41
N LEU A 10 11.56 -38.18 19.08
CA LEU A 10 11.65 -37.07 18.15
C LEU A 10 10.77 -35.94 18.70
N LEU A 11 11.41 -34.80 18.94
CA LEU A 11 11.01 -33.54 18.33
C LEU A 11 9.50 -33.29 18.35
N LEU A 12 8.91 -33.23 19.55
CA LEU A 12 7.76 -32.36 19.78
C LEU A 12 8.27 -30.91 19.80
N ILE A 13 8.84 -30.47 18.66
CA ILE A 13 8.90 -29.07 18.31
C ILE A 13 7.44 -28.68 18.23
N SER A 14 6.94 -28.04 19.28
CA SER A 14 5.68 -27.33 19.24
C SER A 14 5.77 -26.36 18.07
N CYS A 15 5.19 -26.73 16.94
CA CYS A 15 4.74 -25.77 15.97
C CYS A 15 3.77 -24.87 16.74
N LYS A 16 4.26 -23.75 17.25
CA LYS A 16 3.40 -22.61 17.54
C LYS A 16 2.77 -22.31 16.20
N ALA A 17 1.52 -22.69 16.02
CA ALA A 17 0.67 -22.11 15.00
C ALA A 17 0.85 -20.61 15.18
N ASN A 18 1.56 -19.98 14.25
CA ASN A 18 1.51 -18.54 14.13
C ASN A 18 0.03 -18.29 13.87
N ASN A 19 -0.68 -17.87 14.91
CA ASN A 19 -1.97 -17.25 14.76
C ASN A 19 -1.68 -16.02 13.91
N SER A 20 -1.70 -16.19 12.59
CA SER A 20 -2.02 -15.12 11.69
C SER A 20 -3.40 -14.71 12.17
N ILE A 21 -3.45 -13.71 13.05
CA ILE A 21 -4.64 -12.91 13.27
C ILE A 21 -5.15 -12.70 11.87
N ALA A 22 -6.29 -13.28 11.53
CA ALA A 22 -6.95 -13.04 10.27
C ALA A 22 -7.23 -11.54 10.29
N GLN A 23 -6.28 -10.75 9.79
CA GLN A 23 -6.37 -9.31 9.77
C GLN A 23 -7.57 -9.03 8.90
N ASN A 24 -8.58 -8.40 9.48
CA ASN A 24 -9.71 -7.90 8.72
C ASN A 24 -9.12 -7.09 7.55
N PRO A 25 -9.33 -7.52 6.29
CA PRO A 25 -8.69 -6.87 5.15
C PRO A 25 -9.15 -5.42 4.98
N CYS A 26 -10.23 -5.02 5.66
CA CYS A 26 -10.84 -3.69 5.62
C CYS A 26 -10.65 -2.93 6.95
N SER A 27 -9.61 -3.25 7.72
CA SER A 27 -9.36 -2.63 9.02
C SER A 27 -8.85 -1.19 8.86
N ILE A 28 -9.68 -0.21 9.24
CA ILE A 28 -9.28 1.21 9.32
C ILE A 28 -8.15 1.37 10.35
N ASP A 29 -8.20 0.66 11.48
CA ASP A 29 -7.10 0.64 12.46
C ASP A 29 -5.75 0.24 11.86
N TYR A 30 -5.74 -0.68 10.89
CA TYR A 30 -4.52 -1.05 10.20
C TYR A 30 -3.98 0.11 9.35
N LEU A 31 -4.86 0.84 8.65
CA LEU A 31 -4.48 2.03 7.89
C LEU A 31 -3.90 3.11 8.81
N HIS A 32 -4.55 3.41 9.93
CA HIS A 32 -4.03 4.37 10.91
C HIS A 32 -2.71 3.93 11.53
N LYS A 33 -2.51 2.63 11.78
CA LYS A 33 -1.21 2.11 12.25
C LYS A 33 -0.11 2.28 11.20
N LEU A 34 -0.44 2.20 9.91
CA LEU A 34 0.52 2.46 8.84
C LEU A 34 0.84 3.95 8.73
N GLU A 35 -0.19 4.80 8.76
CA GLU A 35 -0.08 6.26 8.72
C GLU A 35 0.82 6.80 9.84
N ASN A 36 0.62 6.32 11.07
CA ASN A 36 1.34 6.80 12.26
C ASN A 36 2.62 5.99 12.57
N ALA A 37 3.05 5.09 11.69
CA ALA A 37 4.24 4.30 11.95
C ALA A 37 5.50 5.18 11.86
N GLU A 38 6.20 5.37 12.99
CA GLU A 38 7.49 6.08 13.05
C GLU A 38 8.51 5.56 12.02
N LYS A 39 8.43 4.25 11.70
CA LYS A 39 9.24 3.60 10.68
C LYS A 39 8.37 2.74 9.78
N LEU A 40 8.06 3.27 8.60
CA LEU A 40 7.53 2.51 7.47
C LEU A 40 8.68 1.80 6.76
N ASN A 41 8.59 0.46 6.71
CA ASN A 41 9.52 -0.35 5.94
C ASN A 41 8.90 -0.79 4.62
N ASP A 42 9.76 -1.22 3.70
CA ASP A 42 9.39 -1.63 2.35
C ASP A 42 8.32 -2.73 2.33
N ARG A 43 8.37 -3.68 3.28
CA ARG A 43 7.39 -4.76 3.38
C ARG A 43 5.98 -4.22 3.69
N LYS A 44 5.85 -3.25 4.59
CA LYS A 44 4.55 -2.64 4.93
C LYS A 44 3.95 -1.90 3.74
N ILE A 45 4.77 -1.12 3.03
CA ILE A 45 4.34 -0.40 1.82
C ILE A 45 3.92 -1.40 0.74
N PHE A 46 4.72 -2.45 0.51
CA PHE A 46 4.38 -3.50 -0.45
C PHE A 46 3.04 -4.18 -0.14
N LEU A 47 2.83 -4.61 1.10
CA LEU A 47 1.58 -5.26 1.52
C LEU A 47 0.37 -4.32 1.39
N PHE A 48 0.56 -3.03 1.70
CA PHE A 48 -0.48 -2.03 1.50
C PHE A 48 -0.86 -1.90 0.01
N LEU A 49 0.12 -1.79 -0.88
CA LEU A 49 -0.12 -1.68 -2.32
C LEU A 49 -0.75 -2.96 -2.89
N GLU A 50 -0.28 -4.13 -2.46
CA GLU A 50 -0.83 -5.43 -2.87
C GLU A 50 -2.32 -5.58 -2.49
N ASN A 51 -2.73 -4.97 -1.37
CA ASN A 51 -4.12 -5.01 -0.90
C ASN A 51 -5.12 -4.35 -1.86
N TYR A 52 -4.69 -3.49 -2.80
CA TYR A 52 -5.59 -2.92 -3.83
C TYR A 52 -6.20 -3.97 -4.75
N ASN A 53 -5.61 -5.16 -4.84
CA ASN A 53 -6.20 -6.27 -5.59
C ASN A 53 -7.34 -6.96 -4.83
N ASN A 54 -7.47 -6.74 -3.52
CA ASN A 54 -8.52 -7.31 -2.69
C ASN A 54 -9.86 -6.58 -2.89
N THR A 55 -10.91 -7.34 -3.17
CA THR A 55 -12.27 -6.82 -3.43
C THR A 55 -13.17 -6.84 -2.20
N ALA A 56 -12.75 -7.43 -1.08
CA ALA A 56 -13.56 -7.60 0.12
C ALA A 56 -14.07 -6.27 0.73
N CYS A 57 -13.41 -5.15 0.41
CA CYS A 57 -13.65 -3.85 1.05
C CYS A 57 -14.31 -2.80 0.14
N TYR A 58 -14.73 -3.18 -1.07
CA TYR A 58 -15.22 -2.22 -2.07
C TYR A 58 -16.44 -1.40 -1.62
N ASN A 59 -17.31 -1.97 -0.79
CA ASN A 59 -18.52 -1.30 -0.32
C ASN A 59 -18.30 -0.45 0.95
N ASN A 60 -17.11 -0.45 1.53
CA ASN A 60 -16.81 0.36 2.70
C ASN A 60 -16.24 1.72 2.24
N VAL A 61 -17.10 2.74 2.24
CA VAL A 61 -16.78 4.10 1.79
C VAL A 61 -15.66 4.71 2.64
N GLU A 62 -15.78 4.62 3.96
CA GLU A 62 -14.80 5.19 4.90
C GLU A 62 -13.42 4.54 4.78
N TYR A 63 -13.39 3.21 4.64
CA TYR A 63 -12.15 2.48 4.38
C TYR A 63 -11.55 2.89 3.04
N SER A 64 -12.36 3.04 1.99
CA SER A 64 -11.89 3.41 0.66
C SER A 64 -11.31 4.83 0.64
N GLN A 65 -11.96 5.77 1.33
CA GLN A 65 -11.47 7.13 1.56
C GLN A 65 -10.13 7.12 2.30
N SER A 66 -10.08 6.48 3.47
CA SER A 66 -8.86 6.39 4.29
C SER A 66 -7.71 5.74 3.53
N LYS A 67 -8.00 4.70 2.74
CA LYS A 67 -7.02 3.99 1.93
C LYS A 67 -6.48 4.88 0.81
N ASN A 68 -7.34 5.64 0.13
CA ASN A 68 -6.93 6.60 -0.91
C ASN A 68 -6.07 7.72 -0.31
N GLU A 69 -6.46 8.30 0.83
CA GLU A 69 -5.66 9.31 1.51
C GLU A 69 -4.27 8.79 1.90
N LEU A 70 -4.22 7.59 2.50
CA LEU A 70 -2.95 6.95 2.84
C LEU A 70 -2.09 6.67 1.61
N LEU A 71 -2.67 6.33 0.46
CA LEU A 71 -1.94 6.13 -0.80
C LEU A 71 -1.17 7.40 -1.20
N PHE A 72 -1.83 8.55 -1.18
CA PHE A 72 -1.19 9.83 -1.49
C PHE A 72 -0.16 10.23 -0.42
N LEU A 73 -0.45 10.00 0.86
CA LEU A 73 0.48 10.27 1.95
C LEU A 73 1.78 9.46 1.81
N LEU A 74 1.67 8.15 1.53
CA LEU A 74 2.84 7.29 1.32
C LEU A 74 3.63 7.72 0.09
N LEU A 75 2.96 8.09 -1.00
CA LEU A 75 3.64 8.62 -2.18
C LEU A 75 4.35 9.94 -1.89
N ALA A 76 3.76 10.82 -1.06
CA ALA A 76 4.32 12.13 -0.71
C ALA A 76 5.51 12.07 0.25
N ASN A 77 5.48 11.13 1.21
CA ASN A 77 6.45 11.06 2.31
C ASN A 77 7.50 9.97 2.11
N HIS A 78 7.18 8.94 1.35
CA HIS A 78 8.03 7.77 1.12
C HIS A 78 8.24 7.50 -0.38
N THR A 79 8.28 8.54 -1.21
CA THR A 79 8.24 8.45 -2.69
C THR A 79 9.18 7.39 -3.26
N ASN A 80 10.45 7.36 -2.85
CA ASN A 80 11.42 6.38 -3.35
C ASN A 80 11.03 4.93 -2.98
N GLN A 81 10.65 4.68 -1.73
CA GLN A 81 10.24 3.35 -1.29
C GLN A 81 8.93 2.94 -1.97
N PHE A 82 7.99 3.88 -2.10
CA PHE A 82 6.73 3.69 -2.79
C PHE A 82 6.95 3.27 -4.24
N LEU A 83 7.72 4.03 -5.02
CA LEU A 83 8.02 3.72 -6.42
C LEU A 83 8.73 2.37 -6.55
N SER A 84 9.69 2.09 -5.66
CA SER A 84 10.37 0.79 -5.61
C SER A 84 9.42 -0.37 -5.33
N GLN A 85 8.43 -0.21 -4.46
CA GLN A 85 7.47 -1.28 -4.17
C GLN A 85 6.43 -1.40 -5.26
N LEU A 86 5.97 -0.29 -5.84
CA LEU A 86 5.00 -0.28 -6.94
C LEU A 86 5.54 -1.00 -8.19
N GLU A 87 6.84 -0.85 -8.48
CA GLU A 87 7.54 -1.59 -9.55
C GLU A 87 7.38 -3.11 -9.42
N ARG A 88 7.24 -3.62 -8.18
CA ARG A 88 7.14 -5.05 -7.88
C ARG A 88 5.70 -5.56 -7.91
N ILE A 89 4.71 -4.68 -8.06
CA ILE A 89 3.29 -5.06 -8.09
C ILE A 89 2.92 -5.50 -9.51
N TYR A 90 2.48 -6.76 -9.64
CA TYR A 90 2.09 -7.33 -10.93
C TYR A 90 0.95 -6.54 -11.60
N ASN A 91 -0.09 -6.20 -10.84
CA ASN A 91 -1.22 -5.42 -11.33
C ASN A 91 -1.28 -4.07 -10.60
N LYS A 92 -0.53 -3.09 -11.12
CA LYS A 92 -0.53 -1.71 -10.62
C LYS A 92 -1.65 -0.83 -11.19
N ALA A 93 -2.43 -1.31 -12.16
CA ALA A 93 -3.47 -0.51 -12.82
C ALA A 93 -4.46 0.09 -11.82
N LYS A 94 -4.97 -0.71 -10.87
CA LYS A 94 -5.88 -0.23 -9.82
C LYS A 94 -5.28 0.88 -8.96
N ILE A 95 -3.99 0.80 -8.67
CA ILE A 95 -3.29 1.81 -7.85
C ILE A 95 -3.15 3.11 -8.65
N LEU A 96 -2.82 3.01 -9.95
CA LEU A 96 -2.73 4.16 -10.85
C LEU A 96 -4.10 4.84 -11.04
N ASP A 97 -5.19 4.07 -11.14
CA ASP A 97 -6.55 4.60 -11.24
C ASP A 97 -6.96 5.41 -10.00
N GLU A 98 -6.55 4.93 -8.82
CA GLU A 98 -6.77 5.58 -7.53
C GLU A 98 -5.95 6.86 -7.39
N LEU A 99 -4.68 6.85 -7.84
CA LEU A 99 -3.86 8.06 -7.95
C LEU A 99 -4.42 9.07 -8.96
N ALA A 100 -5.16 8.60 -9.97
CA ALA A 100 -5.83 9.45 -10.97
C ALA A 100 -7.19 10.00 -10.51
N SER A 101 -7.66 9.59 -9.32
CA SER A 101 -8.99 9.90 -8.81
C SER A 101 -8.94 10.14 -7.28
N PRO A 102 -8.29 11.21 -6.81
CA PRO A 102 -8.25 11.55 -5.38
C PRO A 102 -9.68 11.70 -4.86
N VAL A 103 -9.97 11.08 -3.72
CA VAL A 103 -11.35 11.04 -3.18
C VAL A 103 -11.69 12.31 -2.40
N HIS A 104 -10.69 13.04 -1.90
CA HIS A 104 -10.89 14.20 -1.05
C HIS A 104 -10.03 15.41 -1.47
N ASP A 105 -10.58 16.63 -1.31
CA ASP A 105 -9.98 17.90 -1.74
C ASP A 105 -8.75 18.33 -0.93
N GLY A 106 -8.53 17.71 0.23
CA GLY A 106 -7.38 17.97 1.10
C GLY A 106 -6.05 17.42 0.56
N ILE A 107 -6.08 16.64 -0.52
CA ILE A 107 -4.88 16.07 -1.14
C ILE A 107 -4.24 17.11 -2.07
N ASP A 108 -3.06 17.61 -1.71
CA ASP A 108 -2.26 18.48 -2.58
C ASP A 108 -1.54 17.68 -3.68
N VAL A 109 -2.29 17.33 -4.71
CA VAL A 109 -1.79 16.59 -5.88
C VAL A 109 -0.62 17.31 -6.56
N THR A 110 -0.56 18.65 -6.51
CA THR A 110 0.51 19.40 -7.16
C THR A 110 1.83 19.20 -6.42
N SER A 111 1.82 19.32 -5.09
CA SER A 111 3.00 19.05 -4.27
C SER A 111 3.49 17.62 -4.40
N VAL A 112 2.57 16.64 -4.43
CA VAL A 112 2.92 15.22 -4.64
C VAL A 112 3.56 15.01 -6.02
N LEU A 113 2.97 15.57 -7.07
CA LEU A 113 3.49 15.48 -8.44
C LEU A 113 4.91 16.06 -8.55
N ASP A 114 5.13 17.24 -7.98
CA ASP A 114 6.42 17.90 -8.06
C ASP A 114 7.50 17.11 -7.29
N LYS A 115 7.16 16.54 -6.13
CA LYS A 115 8.04 15.59 -5.44
C LYS A 115 8.40 14.40 -6.31
N VAL A 116 7.42 13.72 -6.92
CA VAL A 116 7.67 12.55 -7.78
C VAL A 116 8.62 12.87 -8.93
N LYS A 117 8.48 14.04 -9.55
CA LYS A 117 9.35 14.46 -10.66
C LYS A 117 10.83 14.59 -10.27
N THR A 118 11.14 14.92 -9.02
CA THR A 118 12.52 15.09 -8.55
C THR A 118 13.29 13.77 -8.35
N TYR A 119 12.61 12.63 -8.44
CA TYR A 119 13.26 11.32 -8.29
C TYR A 119 13.72 10.75 -9.63
N ASP A 120 14.94 10.21 -9.67
CA ASP A 120 15.54 9.67 -10.89
C ASP A 120 15.51 8.14 -11.02
N LYS A 121 14.93 7.45 -10.02
CA LYS A 121 14.81 5.98 -10.02
C LYS A 121 13.46 5.54 -10.58
N TYR A 122 13.42 4.31 -11.09
CA TYR A 122 12.22 3.64 -11.61
C TYR A 122 11.50 4.46 -12.71
N PRO A 123 12.19 4.80 -13.82
CA PRO A 123 11.70 5.77 -14.80
C PRO A 123 10.34 5.40 -15.40
N GLU A 124 10.10 4.12 -15.67
CA GLU A 124 8.81 3.63 -16.21
C GLU A 124 7.67 3.80 -15.21
N THR A 125 7.78 3.20 -14.02
CA THR A 125 6.78 3.34 -12.96
C THR A 125 6.59 4.80 -12.52
N LYS A 126 7.67 5.60 -12.48
CA LYS A 126 7.58 7.04 -12.23
C LYS A 126 6.73 7.73 -13.28
N GLN A 127 6.94 7.43 -14.56
CA GLN A 127 6.19 8.04 -15.65
C GLN A 127 4.70 7.69 -15.58
N GLU A 128 4.35 6.44 -15.27
CA GLU A 128 2.97 6.01 -15.05
C GLU A 128 2.31 6.78 -13.90
N VAL A 129 3.01 6.93 -12.77
CA VAL A 129 2.53 7.72 -11.62
C VAL A 129 2.35 9.19 -11.99
N ILE A 130 3.29 9.78 -12.74
CA ILE A 130 3.18 11.17 -13.23
C ILE A 130 1.93 11.33 -14.12
N VAL A 131 1.65 10.38 -15.01
CA VAL A 131 0.46 10.41 -15.86
C VAL A 131 -0.82 10.35 -15.01
N ALA A 132 -0.87 9.45 -14.01
CA ALA A 132 -2.00 9.35 -13.08
C ALA A 132 -2.22 10.67 -12.31
N LEU A 133 -1.17 11.24 -11.72
CA LEU A 133 -1.24 12.49 -10.96
C LEU A 133 -1.63 13.70 -11.83
N ASN A 134 -1.17 13.78 -13.07
CA ASN A 134 -1.62 14.81 -14.01
C ASN A 134 -3.11 14.68 -14.32
N THR A 135 -3.60 13.45 -14.47
CA THR A 135 -5.03 13.16 -14.67
C THR A 135 -5.85 13.63 -13.46
N ALA A 136 -5.40 13.31 -12.24
CA ALA A 136 -6.02 13.79 -11.01
C ALA A 136 -6.04 15.33 -10.94
N LYS A 137 -4.92 15.99 -11.25
CA LYS A 137 -4.81 17.46 -11.25
C LYS A 137 -5.81 18.12 -12.20
N LEU A 138 -6.06 17.53 -13.37
CA LEU A 138 -7.05 18.03 -14.33
C LEU A 138 -8.48 17.89 -13.79
N LYS A 139 -8.82 16.75 -13.16
CA LYS A 139 -10.14 16.54 -12.55
C LYS A 139 -10.44 17.54 -11.43
N VAL A 140 -9.49 17.73 -10.51
CA VAL A 140 -9.63 18.68 -9.38
C VAL A 140 -9.80 20.13 -9.87
N ARG A 141 -9.18 20.50 -11.00
CA ARG A 141 -9.40 21.82 -11.59
C ARG A 141 -10.81 21.98 -12.12
N ASN A 142 -11.37 20.96 -12.76
CA ASN A 142 -12.69 21.04 -13.39
C ASN A 142 -13.84 21.00 -12.37
N THR A 143 -13.66 20.40 -11.19
CA THR A 143 -14.69 20.37 -10.13
C THR A 143 -14.84 21.69 -9.37
N ARG A 144 -13.83 22.59 -9.41
CA ARG A 144 -13.89 23.90 -8.73
C ARG A 144 -14.67 24.99 -9.47
N PHE A 145 -15.25 24.67 -10.62
CA PHE A 145 -16.02 25.61 -11.46
C PHE A 145 -17.54 25.36 -11.46
N TYR A 146 -18.04 24.52 -10.56
CA TYR A 146 -19.47 24.25 -10.38
C TYR A 146 -19.94 24.69 -9.00
#